data_AF-A0A842M6S3-F1
#
_entry.id   AF-A0A842M6S3-F1
#
_cell.length_a   1.000
_cell.length_b   1.000
_cell.length_c   1.000
_cell.angle_alpha   90.00
_cell.angle_beta   90.00
_cell.angle_gamma   90.00
#
_symmetry.space_group_name_H-M   'P 1'
#
loop_
_entity.id
_entity.type
_entity.pdbx_description
1 polymer ?
#
loop_
_entity_poly.entity_id
_entity_poly.type
_entity_poly.pdbx_seq_one_letter_code
_entity_poly.pdbx_strand_id
1 'polypeptide(L)'
;SDKISLGMNIRDAIALSLFTMDYEKDELNTPRIAAAIKDDGEGYIGIVTPHSIQVQKVPMGSAYYISTYEHITPRRVKFEAGNADEAAAYIMDGGEFSRFTHPITAAAAFKGSREWELSTI
;
A
#
# COMPACT_ATOMS: atom_id res chain seq x y z
N SER A 1 11.98 -3.43 0.81
CA SER A 1 12.30 -4.53 -0.11
C SER A 1 13.47 -5.35 0.43
N ASP A 2 14.64 -4.76 0.60
CA ASP A 2 15.89 -5.44 0.97
C ASP A 2 15.77 -6.38 2.18
N LYS A 3 15.10 -5.95 3.26
CA LYS A 3 14.89 -6.78 4.45
C LYS A 3 14.13 -8.08 4.13
N ILE A 4 13.12 -8.00 3.27
CA ILE A 4 12.34 -9.17 2.84
C ILE A 4 13.22 -10.08 1.99
N SER A 5 13.99 -9.52 1.06
CA SER A 5 14.95 -10.28 0.24
C SER A 5 16.03 -10.98 1.07
N LEU A 6 16.39 -10.43 2.23
CA LEU A 6 17.30 -11.01 3.21
C LEU A 6 16.62 -12.01 4.17
N GLY A 7 15.34 -12.35 3.95
CA GLY A 7 14.62 -13.37 4.70
C GLY A 7 13.81 -12.87 5.91
N MET A 8 13.69 -11.56 6.11
CA MET A 8 12.81 -11.01 7.15
C MET A 8 11.34 -11.19 6.76
N ASN A 9 10.49 -11.57 7.72
CA ASN A 9 9.05 -11.64 7.47
C ASN A 9 8.48 -10.24 7.17
N ILE A 10 7.38 -10.18 6.40
CA ILE A 10 6.85 -8.90 5.90
C ILE A 10 6.48 -7.95 7.04
N ARG A 11 5.79 -8.46 8.08
CA ARG A 11 5.32 -7.66 9.21
C ARG A 11 6.49 -6.90 9.83
N ASP A 12 7.56 -7.61 10.16
CA ASP A 12 8.72 -7.04 10.83
C ASP A 12 9.54 -6.16 9.88
N ALA A 13 9.61 -6.51 8.59
CA ALA A 13 10.26 -5.67 7.60
C ALA A 13 9.58 -4.30 7.46
N ILE A 14 8.24 -4.27 7.39
CA ILE A 14 7.48 -3.02 7.36
C ILE A 14 7.64 -2.28 8.69
N ALA A 15 7.43 -2.95 9.83
CA ALA A 15 7.48 -2.32 11.15
C ALA A 15 8.85 -1.69 11.44
N LEU A 16 9.94 -2.43 11.17
CA LEU A 16 11.29 -1.93 11.36
C LEU A 16 11.59 -0.74 10.44
N SER A 17 11.24 -0.83 9.16
CA SER A 17 11.46 0.27 8.21
C SER A 17 10.66 1.51 8.60
N LEU A 18 9.38 1.39 8.91
CA LEU A 18 8.56 2.52 9.32
C LEU A 18 9.04 3.12 10.66
N PHE A 19 9.38 2.28 11.64
CA PHE A 19 9.89 2.76 12.93
C PHE A 19 11.22 3.51 12.80
N THR A 20 12.13 3.00 11.96
CA THR A 20 13.46 3.59 11.78
C THR A 20 13.43 4.86 10.94
N MET A 21 12.56 4.93 9.92
CA MET A 21 12.46 6.08 9.03
C MET A 21 11.57 7.19 9.58
N ASP A 22 10.62 6.83 10.46
CA ASP A 22 9.65 7.73 11.08
C ASP A 22 8.81 8.52 10.03
N TYR A 23 7.93 9.42 10.47
CA TYR A 23 7.21 10.33 9.58
C TYR A 23 8.15 11.33 8.88
N GLU A 24 7.70 11.92 7.77
CA GLU A 24 8.48 12.92 7.01
C GLU A 24 8.56 14.26 7.74
N LYS A 25 9.74 14.88 7.80
CA LYS A 25 9.95 16.16 8.51
C LYS A 25 9.64 17.36 7.60
N ASP A 26 8.43 17.40 7.07
CA ASP A 26 7.88 18.51 6.30
C ASP A 26 6.88 19.34 7.12
N GLU A 27 6.23 20.34 6.49
CA GLU A 27 5.29 21.25 7.17
C GLU A 27 4.05 20.55 7.75
N LEU A 28 3.68 19.38 7.20
CA LEU A 28 2.47 18.64 7.59
C LEU A 28 2.78 17.42 8.46
N ASN A 29 4.06 17.13 8.69
CA ASN A 29 4.55 15.90 9.28
C ASN A 29 4.00 14.65 8.57
N THR A 30 4.11 14.63 7.23
CA THR A 30 3.49 13.61 6.37
C THR A 30 3.80 12.19 6.84
N PRO A 31 2.77 11.35 7.09
CA PRO A 31 2.99 9.96 7.45
C PRO A 31 3.73 9.18 6.38
N ARG A 32 4.54 8.19 6.77
CA ARG A 32 5.02 7.18 5.82
C ARG A 32 4.07 5.99 5.83
N ILE A 33 3.61 5.59 4.65
CA ILE A 33 2.77 4.41 4.44
C ILE A 33 3.53 3.35 3.67
N ALA A 34 3.24 2.08 3.93
CA ALA A 34 3.82 0.97 3.19
C ALA A 34 2.88 -0.24 3.18
N ALA A 35 2.94 -1.01 2.10
CA ALA A 35 2.33 -2.32 2.02
C ALA A 35 3.26 -3.29 1.28
N ALA A 36 3.13 -4.57 1.59
CA ALA A 36 3.79 -5.63 0.85
C ALA A 36 2.94 -6.90 0.88
N ILE A 37 3.01 -7.65 -0.21
CA ILE A 37 2.28 -8.90 -0.41
C ILE A 37 3.22 -9.93 -1.05
N LYS A 38 3.09 -11.19 -0.64
CA LYS A 38 3.78 -12.34 -1.25
C LYS A 38 2.93 -12.99 -2.34
N ASP A 39 3.59 -13.82 -3.14
CA ASP A 39 2.95 -14.68 -4.15
C ASP A 39 1.89 -15.64 -3.56
N ASP A 40 1.99 -15.99 -2.28
CA ASP A 40 1.01 -16.83 -1.57
C ASP A 40 -0.22 -16.05 -1.06
N GLY A 41 -0.29 -14.75 -1.32
CA GLY A 41 -1.38 -13.86 -0.91
C GLY A 41 -1.24 -13.30 0.51
N GLU A 42 -0.18 -13.65 1.25
CA GLU A 42 0.06 -13.02 2.56
C GLU A 42 0.49 -11.57 2.39
N GLY A 43 -0.39 -10.64 2.82
CA GLY A 43 -0.16 -9.20 2.74
C GLY A 43 -0.22 -8.49 4.08
N TYR A 44 0.56 -7.41 4.21
CA TYR A 44 0.52 -6.48 5.34
C TYR A 44 0.51 -5.04 4.83
N ILE A 45 -0.12 -4.17 5.61
CA ILE A 45 -0.22 -2.73 5.37
C ILE A 45 0.14 -2.00 6.67
N GLY A 46 0.87 -0.89 6.56
CA GLY A 46 1.33 -0.14 7.70
C GLY A 46 1.48 1.35 7.44
N ILE A 47 1.53 2.09 8.54
CA ILE A 47 1.69 3.54 8.60
C ILE A 47 2.49 3.93 9.85
N VAL A 48 3.32 4.96 9.72
CA VAL A 48 3.91 5.69 10.85
C VAL A 48 3.52 7.16 10.74
N THR A 49 3.01 7.70 11.84
CA THR A 49 2.62 9.09 12.03
C THR A 49 3.46 9.68 13.18
N PRO A 50 3.38 11.00 13.44
CA PRO A 50 4.02 11.60 14.62
C PRO A 50 3.57 11.02 15.97
N HIS A 51 2.45 10.30 15.99
CA HIS A 51 1.81 9.85 17.22
C HIS A 51 1.75 8.33 17.35
N SER A 52 1.95 7.59 16.27
CA SER A 52 1.72 6.15 16.26
C SER A 52 2.42 5.43 15.12
N ILE A 53 2.68 4.15 15.34
CA ILE A 53 3.02 3.18 14.31
C ILE A 53 2.01 2.04 14.33
N GLN A 54 1.51 1.68 13.17
CA GLN A 54 0.57 0.57 12.99
C GLN A 54 1.02 -0.29 11.82
N VAL A 55 1.07 -1.61 12.03
CA VAL A 55 1.25 -2.60 10.96
C VAL A 55 0.22 -3.69 11.20
N GLN A 56 -0.58 -4.01 10.18
CA GLN A 56 -1.63 -5.01 10.28
C GLN A 56 -1.61 -5.97 9.09
N LYS A 57 -2.04 -7.21 9.35
CA LYS A 57 -2.25 -8.22 8.32
C LYS A 57 -3.50 -7.87 7.51
N VAL A 58 -3.41 -7.97 6.19
CA VAL A 58 -4.57 -7.85 5.30
C VAL A 58 -5.30 -9.19 5.28
N PRO A 59 -6.61 -9.25 5.58
CA PRO A 59 -7.36 -10.49 5.51
C PRO A 59 -7.38 -11.06 4.08
N MET A 60 -7.19 -12.38 3.97
CA MET A 60 -7.20 -13.09 2.68
C MET A 60 -8.54 -12.85 1.95
N GLY A 61 -8.47 -12.62 0.64
CA GLY A 61 -9.66 -12.37 -0.19
C GLY A 61 -10.28 -10.97 -0.03
N SER A 62 -9.55 -10.01 0.55
CA SER A 62 -10.00 -8.63 0.68
C SER A 62 -8.91 -7.64 0.31
N ALA A 63 -9.32 -6.49 -0.23
CA ALA A 63 -8.42 -5.39 -0.57
C ALA A 63 -8.55 -4.28 0.46
N TYR A 64 -7.42 -3.66 0.79
CA TYR A 64 -7.32 -2.55 1.72
C TYR A 64 -6.48 -1.44 1.11
N TYR A 65 -6.79 -0.20 1.45
CA TYR A 65 -6.00 0.98 1.10
C TYR A 65 -5.74 1.82 2.35
N ILE A 66 -4.76 2.73 2.22
CA ILE A 66 -4.42 3.74 3.21
C ILE A 66 -3.87 4.96 2.48
N SER A 67 -4.00 6.15 3.07
CA SER A 67 -3.42 7.39 2.54
C SER A 67 -2.65 8.12 3.64
N THR A 68 -1.83 9.09 3.21
CA THR A 68 -1.09 9.97 4.12
C THR A 68 -1.99 10.99 4.82
N TYR A 69 -3.12 11.35 4.22
CA TYR A 69 -4.08 12.32 4.74
C TYR A 69 -5.50 11.76 4.80
N GLU A 70 -6.29 12.18 5.78
CA GLU A 70 -7.67 11.77 6.08
C GLU A 70 -7.84 10.27 6.41
N HIS A 71 -7.50 9.37 5.47
CA HIS A 71 -7.66 7.93 5.63
C HIS A 71 -6.37 7.28 6.15
N ILE A 72 -5.91 7.74 7.31
CA ILE A 72 -4.68 7.33 8.02
C ILE A 72 -4.82 6.02 8.82
N THR A 73 -5.86 5.24 8.52
CA THR A 73 -6.07 3.90 9.08
C THR A 73 -6.42 2.97 7.92
N PRO A 74 -5.91 1.72 7.88
CA PRO A 74 -6.23 0.82 6.78
C PRO A 74 -7.73 0.58 6.63
N ARG A 75 -8.26 0.83 5.44
CA ARG A 75 -9.68 0.71 5.12
C ARG A 75 -9.90 -0.35 4.07
N ARG A 76 -10.92 -1.19 4.30
CA ARG A 76 -11.36 -2.17 3.30
C ARG A 76 -11.96 -1.42 2.11
N VAL A 77 -11.68 -1.91 0.91
CA VAL A 77 -12.23 -1.41 -0.35
C VAL A 77 -12.59 -2.58 -1.25
N LYS A 78 -13.61 -2.40 -2.09
CA LYS A 78 -13.84 -3.30 -3.22
C LYS A 78 -12.93 -2.85 -4.35
N PHE A 79 -11.87 -3.59 -4.62
CA PHE A 79 -10.91 -3.28 -5.67
C PHE A 79 -11.05 -4.32 -6.79
N GLU A 80 -11.40 -3.87 -7.99
CA GLU A 80 -11.66 -4.76 -9.14
C GLU A 80 -10.68 -4.46 -10.26
N ALA A 81 -9.76 -5.39 -10.50
CA ALA A 81 -8.80 -5.33 -11.59
C ALA A 81 -8.36 -6.75 -11.97
N GLY A 82 -8.18 -6.99 -13.26
CA GLY A 82 -7.68 -8.26 -13.81
C GLY A 82 -6.22 -8.22 -14.26
N ASN A 83 -5.60 -7.03 -14.30
CA ASN A 83 -4.22 -6.82 -14.72
C ASN A 83 -3.66 -5.51 -14.11
N ALA A 84 -2.38 -5.22 -14.39
CA ALA A 84 -1.71 -4.04 -13.86
C ALA A 84 -2.29 -2.72 -14.40
N ASP A 85 -2.68 -2.65 -15.67
CA ASP A 85 -3.27 -1.44 -16.29
C ASP A 85 -4.60 -1.08 -15.62
N GLU A 86 -5.47 -2.07 -15.47
CA GLU A 86 -6.76 -1.91 -14.78
C GLU A 86 -6.57 -1.52 -13.32
N ALA A 87 -5.57 -2.07 -12.63
CA ALA A 87 -5.29 -1.71 -11.23
C ALA A 87 -4.78 -0.26 -11.11
N ALA A 88 -3.89 0.18 -12.01
CA ALA A 88 -3.41 1.56 -12.03
C ALA A 88 -4.54 2.54 -12.35
N ALA A 89 -5.39 2.23 -13.33
CA ALA A 89 -6.57 3.03 -13.63
C ALA A 89 -7.57 3.06 -12.47
N TYR A 90 -7.82 1.92 -11.80
CA TYR A 90 -8.78 1.84 -10.71
C TYR A 90 -8.39 2.73 -9.52
N ILE A 91 -7.11 2.76 -9.14
CA ILE A 91 -6.67 3.62 -8.03
C ILE A 91 -6.58 5.10 -8.41
N MET A 92 -6.44 5.41 -9.70
CA MET A 92 -6.39 6.78 -10.22
C MET A 92 -7.73 7.50 -10.03
N ASP A 93 -8.83 6.89 -10.49
CA ASP A 93 -10.16 7.52 -10.45
C ASP A 93 -11.32 6.51 -10.43
N GLY A 94 -11.06 5.22 -10.21
CA GLY A 94 -12.07 4.17 -10.17
C GLY A 94 -12.81 4.05 -8.83
N GLY A 95 -14.06 3.59 -8.89
CA GLY A 95 -14.83 3.18 -7.70
C GLY A 95 -14.85 4.23 -6.58
N GLU A 96 -14.39 3.86 -5.39
CA GLU A 96 -14.32 4.77 -4.24
C GLU A 96 -13.28 5.88 -4.40
N PHE A 97 -12.23 5.66 -5.21
CA PHE A 97 -11.11 6.60 -5.42
C PHE A 97 -11.50 7.79 -6.30
N SER A 98 -12.55 7.67 -7.12
CA SER A 98 -13.15 8.78 -7.89
C SER A 98 -13.51 10.02 -7.06
N ARG A 99 -13.68 9.84 -5.74
CA ARG A 99 -14.04 10.90 -4.79
C ARG A 99 -12.83 11.61 -4.19
N PHE A 100 -11.63 11.06 -4.37
CA PHE A 100 -10.40 11.70 -3.94
C PHE A 100 -9.99 12.75 -4.95
N THR A 101 -9.52 13.88 -4.44
CA THR A 101 -9.21 15.05 -5.26
C THR A 101 -7.73 15.09 -5.59
N HIS A 102 -7.38 15.88 -6.61
CA HIS A 102 -6.02 16.08 -7.09
C HIS A 102 -5.31 14.80 -7.59
N PRO A 103 -5.95 13.95 -8.43
CA PRO A 103 -5.25 12.84 -9.06
C PRO A 103 -4.18 13.39 -10.02
N ILE A 104 -2.97 12.82 -9.95
CA ILE A 104 -1.82 13.24 -10.78
C ILE A 104 -1.37 12.10 -11.68
N THR A 105 -1.07 10.94 -11.10
CA THR A 105 -0.60 9.72 -11.77
C THR A 105 -0.79 8.53 -10.84
N ALA A 106 -0.86 7.32 -11.38
CA ALA A 106 -0.92 6.08 -10.61
C ALA A 106 0.01 5.00 -11.18
N ALA A 107 0.37 4.05 -10.33
CA ALA A 107 1.15 2.87 -10.71
C ALA A 107 0.62 1.63 -9.97
N ALA A 108 0.72 0.46 -10.60
CA ALA A 108 0.31 -0.78 -10.00
C ALA A 108 1.22 -1.95 -10.39
N ALA A 109 1.31 -2.91 -9.47
CA ALA A 109 1.89 -4.23 -9.72
C ALA A 109 0.77 -5.27 -9.58
N PHE A 110 0.64 -6.17 -10.55
CA PHE A 110 -0.38 -7.21 -10.54
C PHE A 110 0.27 -8.58 -10.77
N LYS A 111 -0.04 -9.55 -9.91
CA LYS A 111 0.46 -10.93 -10.07
C LYS A 111 -0.42 -11.66 -11.06
N GLY A 112 0.04 -11.75 -12.30
CA GLY A 112 -0.54 -12.62 -13.30
C GLY A 112 -0.25 -14.10 -13.02
N SER A 113 -0.52 -14.95 -14.00
CA SER A 113 -0.34 -16.41 -13.85
C SER A 113 1.11 -16.88 -13.66
N ARG A 114 2.10 -16.04 -14.01
CA ARG A 114 3.52 -16.41 -13.99
C ARG A 114 4.35 -15.40 -13.22
N GLU A 115 4.20 -14.12 -13.52
CA GLU A 115 5.05 -13.06 -13.00
C GLU A 115 4.27 -11.83 -12.55
N TRP A 116 4.97 -10.93 -11.88
CA TRP A 116 4.45 -9.62 -11.52
C TRP A 116 4.55 -8.70 -12.72
N GLU A 117 3.42 -8.18 -13.16
CA GLU A 117 3.30 -7.20 -14.23
C GLU A 117 3.23 -5.80 -13.60
N LEU A 118 3.82 -4.80 -14.26
CA LEU A 118 3.86 -3.41 -13.78
C LEU A 118 3.19 -2.50 -14.81
N SER A 119 2.44 -1.53 -14.33
CA SER A 119 1.83 -0.49 -15.17
C SER A 119 1.76 0.86 -14.46
N THR A 120 1.61 1.92 -15.26
CA THR A 120 1.51 3.32 -14.83
C THR A 120 0.52 4.08 -15.71
N ILE A 121 -0.16 5.07 -15.14
CA ILE A 121 -1.07 6.01 -15.85
C ILE A 121 -0.82 7.45 -15.41
#